data_AF-A2IBM4-F1
#
_entry.id   AF-A2IBM4-F1
#
_cell.length_a   1.000
_cell.length_b   1.000
_cell.length_c   1.000
_cell.angle_alpha   90.00
_cell.angle_beta   90.00
_cell.angle_gamma   90.00
#
_symmetry.space_group_name_H-M   'P 1'
#
loop_
_entity.id
_entity.type
_entity.pdbx_description
1 polymer ?
#
loop_
_entity_poly.entity_id
_entity_poly.type
_entity_poly.pdbx_seq_one_letter_code
_entity_poly.pdbx_strand_id
1 'polypeptide(L)' 'RALPDVRDGLKPVHRRILYGLNEQGMTPDKPYKKSARIVGDVMGKYHPHGDSSIYEAMVRMAQDFSYRYPLVDGQGNFG' A
#
# COMPACT_ATOMS: atom_id res chain seq x y z
N ARG A 1 11.45 -10.61 3.78
CA ARG A 1 10.18 -10.13 4.39
C ARG A 1 10.43 -9.32 5.67
N ALA A 2 11.31 -9.77 6.56
CA ALA A 2 11.46 -9.19 7.91
C ALA A 2 12.20 -7.85 7.97
N LEU A 3 13.30 -7.70 7.24
CA LEU A 3 14.14 -6.49 7.29
C LEU A 3 13.84 -5.55 6.11
N PRO A 4 13.80 -4.23 6.35
CA PRO A 4 13.71 -3.21 5.30
C PRO A 4 15.06 -2.98 4.60
N ASP A 5 15.03 -2.38 3.42
CA ASP A 5 16.23 -1.88 2.74
C ASP A 5 16.67 -0.55 3.37
N VAL A 6 17.98 -0.34 3.53
CA VAL A 6 18.53 0.87 4.17
C VAL A 6 18.26 2.15 3.36
N ARG A 7 18.07 2.04 2.05
CA ARG A 7 17.94 3.20 1.15
C ARG A 7 16.57 3.86 1.22
N ASP A 8 15.53 3.07 1.41
CA ASP A 8 14.14 3.53 1.40
C ASP A 8 13.36 3.19 2.67
N GLY A 9 13.91 2.35 3.55
CA GLY A 9 13.23 1.88 4.76
C GLY A 9 12.04 0.95 4.47
N LEU A 10 11.85 0.48 3.23
CA LEU A 10 10.67 -0.27 2.81
C LEU A 10 10.93 -1.77 2.73
N LYS A 11 9.94 -2.53 3.20
CA LYS A 11 9.82 -3.96 2.92
C LYS A 11 9.30 -4.17 1.49
N PRO A 12 9.56 -5.34 0.87
CA PRO A 12 9.11 -5.61 -0.50
C PRO A 12 7.60 -5.42 -0.74
N VAL A 13 6.75 -5.73 0.25
CA VAL A 13 5.30 -5.56 0.12
C VAL A 13 4.90 -4.08 0.02
N HIS A 14 5.50 -3.20 0.83
CA HIS A 14 5.24 -1.75 0.78
C HIS A 14 5.63 -1.19 -0.58
N ARG A 15 6.83 -1.54 -1.08
CA ARG A 15 7.33 -1.07 -2.37
C ARG A 15 6.43 -1.48 -3.53
N ARG A 16 5.92 -2.71 -3.52
CA ARG A 16 4.98 -3.22 -4.53
C ARG A 16 3.64 -2.49 -4.50
N ILE A 17 3.13 -2.16 -3.32
CA ILE A 17 1.88 -1.38 -3.18
C ILE A 17 2.06 0.02 -3.73
N LEU A 18 3.11 0.74 -3.32
CA LEU A 18 3.39 2.10 -3.79
C LEU A 18 3.64 2.13 -5.30
N TYR A 19 4.34 1.13 -5.84
CA TYR A 19 4.54 1.00 -7.28
C TYR A 19 3.21 0.76 -8.02
N GLY A 20 2.36 -0.14 -7.53
CA GLY A 20 1.03 -0.38 -8.12
C GLY A 20 0.11 0.84 -8.07
N LEU A 21 0.18 1.64 -7.00
CA LEU A 21 -0.54 2.91 -6.88
C LEU A 21 -0.08 3.90 -7.96
N ASN A 22 1.23 4.03 -8.15
CA ASN A 22 1.82 4.88 -9.18
C ASN A 22 1.43 4.43 -10.59
N GLU A 23 1.54 3.14 -10.92
CA GLU A 23 1.14 2.63 -12.25
C GLU A 23 -0.35 2.81 -12.55
N GLN A 24 -1.21 2.70 -11.55
CA GLN A 24 -2.64 2.99 -11.71
C GLN A 24 -2.97 4.49 -11.68
N GLY A 25 -1.95 5.33 -11.60
CA GLY A 25 -2.04 6.77 -11.52
C GLY A 25 -2.90 7.23 -10.34
N MET A 26 -2.84 6.53 -9.19
CA MET A 26 -3.51 6.92 -7.95
C MET A 26 -2.67 7.98 -7.23
N THR A 27 -2.69 9.19 -7.79
CA THR A 27 -1.97 10.34 -7.26
C THR A 27 -2.89 11.20 -6.38
N PRO A 28 -2.34 12.02 -5.45
CA PRO A 28 -3.13 12.76 -4.47
C PRO A 28 -4.12 13.79 -5.07
N ASP A 29 -3.91 14.21 -6.30
CA ASP A 29 -4.76 15.15 -7.05
C ASP A 29 -6.02 14.49 -7.67
N LYS A 30 -6.17 13.17 -7.55
CA LYS A 30 -7.27 12.42 -8.16
C LYS A 30 -8.25 11.86 -7.13
N PRO A 31 -9.51 11.60 -7.53
CA PRO A 31 -10.50 11.01 -6.63
C PRO A 31 -10.07 9.65 -6.07
N TYR A 32 -10.50 9.36 -4.83
CA TYR A 32 -10.26 8.08 -4.18
C TYR A 32 -10.79 6.90 -5.01
N LYS A 33 -10.03 5.81 -5.00
CA LYS A 33 -10.39 4.54 -5.63
C LYS A 33 -10.52 3.46 -4.56
N LYS A 34 -11.30 2.41 -4.86
CA LYS A 34 -11.54 1.30 -3.92
C LYS A 34 -10.24 0.54 -3.61
N SER A 35 -9.97 0.30 -2.33
CA SER A 35 -8.84 -0.49 -1.83
C SER A 35 -8.73 -1.88 -2.48
N ALA A 36 -9.86 -2.55 -2.74
CA ALA A 36 -9.87 -3.85 -3.41
C ALA A 36 -9.23 -3.84 -4.80
N ARG A 37 -9.30 -2.70 -5.52
CA ARG A 37 -8.72 -2.55 -6.85
C ARG A 37 -7.20 -2.62 -6.81
N ILE A 38 -6.59 -1.89 -5.88
CA ILE A 38 -5.13 -1.90 -5.73
C ILE A 38 -4.64 -3.23 -5.16
N VAL A 39 -5.36 -3.83 -4.21
CA VAL A 39 -5.03 -5.16 -3.68
C VAL A 39 -5.03 -6.22 -4.80
N GLY A 40 -6.09 -6.27 -5.62
CA GLY A 40 -6.19 -7.24 -6.70
C GLY A 40 -5.11 -7.07 -7.79
N ASP A 41 -4.81 -5.83 -8.16
CA ASP A 41 -3.77 -5.54 -9.17
C ASP A 41 -2.37 -5.86 -8.67
N VAL A 42 -2.03 -5.48 -7.43
CA VAL A 42 -0.73 -5.81 -6.82
C VAL A 42 -0.59 -7.31 -6.64
N MET A 43 -1.67 -8.00 -6.26
CA MET A 43 -1.69 -9.45 -6.13
C MET A 43 -1.42 -10.12 -7.49
N GLY A 44 -2.10 -9.67 -8.55
CA GLY A 44 -1.97 -10.26 -9.88
C GLY A 44 -0.61 -10.01 -10.54
N LYS A 45 0.01 -8.85 -10.31
CA LYS A 45 1.24 -8.44 -11.02
C LYS A 45 2.52 -8.61 -10.22
N TYR A 46 2.51 -8.30 -8.92
CA TYR A 46 3.76 -8.14 -8.16
C TYR A 46 3.84 -9.01 -6.91
N HIS A 47 2.72 -9.51 -6.40
CA HIS A 47 2.66 -10.27 -5.16
C HIS A 47 1.65 -11.43 -5.26
N PRO A 48 2.00 -12.54 -5.95
CA PRO A 48 1.10 -13.67 -6.20
C PRO A 48 0.95 -14.58 -4.96
N HIS A 49 0.60 -13.97 -3.83
CA HIS A 49 0.33 -14.61 -2.55
C HIS A 49 -0.91 -13.96 -1.92
N GLY A 50 -1.33 -14.47 -0.76
CA GLY A 50 -2.55 -14.02 -0.08
C GLY A 50 -2.72 -12.49 0.00
N ASP A 51 -3.94 -12.07 -0.29
CA ASP A 51 -4.42 -10.68 -0.32
C ASP A 51 -4.31 -9.98 1.04
N SER A 52 -4.48 -10.74 2.14
CA SER A 52 -4.41 -10.22 3.50
C SER A 52 -3.12 -9.43 3.76
N SER A 53 -1.97 -9.96 3.35
CA SER A 53 -0.67 -9.31 3.57
C SER A 53 -0.52 -7.98 2.81
N ILE A 54 -1.22 -7.83 1.69
CA ILE A 54 -1.24 -6.60 0.88
C ILE A 54 -2.18 -5.59 1.53
N TYR A 55 -3.39 -6.04 1.88
CA TYR A 55 -4.40 -5.19 2.51
C TYR A 55 -3.95 -4.66 3.87
N GLU A 56 -3.45 -5.53 4.76
CA GLU A 56 -2.95 -5.14 6.09
C GLU A 56 -1.79 -4.14 6.00
N ALA A 57 -0.86 -4.37 5.07
CA ALA A 57 0.25 -3.45 4.84
C ALA A 57 -0.26 -2.08 4.36
N MET A 58 -1.24 -2.06 3.45
CA MET A 58 -1.83 -0.81 2.96
C MET A 58 -2.61 -0.08 4.04
N VAL A 59 -3.41 -0.79 4.83
CA VAL A 59 -4.16 -0.21 5.97
C VAL A 59 -3.18 0.43 6.95
N ARG A 60 -2.10 -0.28 7.31
CA ARG A 60 -1.09 0.25 8.24
C ARG A 60 -0.39 1.50 7.70
N MET A 61 -0.15 1.60 6.39
CA MET A 61 0.45 2.79 5.76
C MET A 61 -0.48 4.01 5.73
N ALA A 62 -1.78 3.82 5.98
CA ALA A 62 -2.79 4.88 6.07
C ALA A 62 -3.12 5.32 7.50
N GLN A 63 -2.64 4.59 8.51
CA GLN A 63 -2.86 4.91 9.93
C GLN A 63 -1.88 5.98 10.43
N ASP A 64 -2.40 7.12 10.86
CA ASP A 64 -1.64 8.25 11.42
C ASP A 64 -0.96 7.92 12.76
N PHE A 65 -1.56 7.07 13.58
CA PHE A 65 -0.95 6.58 14.82
C PHE A 65 0.15 5.52 14.58
N SER A 66 0.19 4.88 13.41
CA SER A 66 1.22 3.90 13.04
C SER A 66 2.40 4.52 12.28
N TYR A 67 2.15 5.59 11.51
CA TYR A 67 3.16 6.27 10.70
C TYR A 67 3.24 7.75 11.06
N ARG A 68 4.44 8.24 11.38
CA ARG A 68 4.67 9.68 11.57
C ARG A 68 4.35 10.51 10.32
N TYR A 69 4.58 9.92 9.14
CA TYR A 69 4.26 10.45 7.82
C TYR A 69 3.61 9.34 6.99
N PRO A 70 2.27 9.31 6.89
CA PRO A 70 1.56 8.30 6.09
C PRO A 70 1.97 8.32 4.63
N LEU A 71 2.04 7.14 4.02
CA LEU A 71 2.39 6.97 2.60
C LEU A 71 1.16 6.71 1.72
N VAL A 72 0.04 6.36 2.35
CA VAL A 72 -1.24 6.14 1.70
C VAL A 72 -2.26 7.06 2.38
N ASP A 73 -3.03 7.78 1.57
CA ASP A 73 -4.19 8.52 2.05
C ASP A 73 -5.45 7.67 1.85
N GLY A 74 -6.14 7.35 2.94
CA GLY A 74 -7.27 6.43 2.98
C GLY A 74 -8.54 7.10 3.48
N GLN A 75 -9.69 6.77 2.87
CA GLN A 75 -11.00 7.22 3.31
C GLN A 75 -11.84 6.04 3.80
N GLY A 76 -12.15 6.00 5.09
CA GLY A 76 -12.97 4.95 5.70
C GLY A 76 -12.53 4.59 7.11
N ASN A 77 -12.91 3.41 7.58
CA ASN A 77 -12.45 2.86 8.85
C ASN A 77 -11.16 2.07 8.64
N PHE A 78 -10.04 2.56 9.19
CA PHE A 78 -8.69 1.99 9.02
C PHE A 78 -8.11 1.44 10.32
N GLY A 79 -8.96 0.96 11.22
CA GLY A 79 -8.56 0.47 12.54
C GLY A 79 -8.98 1.43 13.65
#